data_AF-A0A8W8LP08-F1
#
_entry.id   AF-A0A8W8LP08-F1
#
_cell.length_a   1.000
_cell.length_b   1.000
_cell.length_c   1.000
_cell.angle_alpha   90.00
_cell.angle_beta   90.00
_cell.angle_gamma   90.00
#
_symmetry.space_group_name_H-M   'P 1'
#
loop_
_entity.id
_entity.type
_entity.pdbx_description
1 polymer ?
#
loop_
_entity_poly.entity_id
_entity_poly.type
_entity_poly.pdbx_seq_one_letter_code
_entity_poly.pdbx_strand_id
1 'polypeptide(L)'
;MACGLEFTTVAGVIPFLIIGIGIDDMFILLSGMAGAPPLYKSTVEERMAFMLKKGGVAITITSVTDMIAFIIGASAVFVSIKIFCIYTAVAVFFCYLNQLFILCPAIAINECRTEQKRHFCCCTQRVKSKEIYKRKSKSRCFIQCFAGHQPKSREDVESPLEKYPKRLISLILRYKPGKLIVAVVFLAYIVSSIYGALNLKQGLDVHNLVSKDSYYYTYGVWDTTYFTSDPMVTVCITNTHQYHTPQVQNQIRSLILTVKKDDNIDDHFAINWLAVYKESAFYNST
;
A
#
# COMPACT_ATOMS: atom_id res chain seq x y z
N MET A 1 2.56 23.51 -2.99
CA MET A 1 3.77 22.69 -3.19
C MET A 1 4.88 23.23 -2.29
N ALA A 2 5.12 22.64 -1.11
CA ALA A 2 6.12 23.16 -0.17
C ALA A 2 7.56 22.64 -0.44
N CYS A 3 7.71 21.56 -1.22
CA CYS A 3 9.02 20.94 -1.52
C CYS A 3 9.26 20.69 -3.02
N GLY A 4 8.52 21.36 -3.91
CA GLY A 4 8.69 21.21 -5.38
C GLY A 4 8.33 19.82 -5.94
N LEU A 5 7.65 18.98 -5.17
CA LEU A 5 7.17 17.66 -5.63
C LEU A 5 5.82 17.80 -6.34
N GLU A 6 5.74 17.26 -7.55
CA GLU A 6 4.51 17.17 -8.32
C GLU A 6 3.59 16.07 -7.78
N PHE A 7 2.30 16.38 -7.65
CA PHE A 7 1.32 15.39 -7.23
C PHE A 7 1.05 14.40 -8.38
N THR A 8 1.30 13.12 -8.14
CA THR A 8 0.99 12.04 -9.08
C THR A 8 -0.35 11.40 -8.72
N THR A 9 -1.13 10.94 -9.71
CA THR A 9 -2.41 10.25 -9.49
C THR A 9 -2.30 9.02 -8.56
N VAL A 10 -1.17 8.31 -8.64
CA VAL A 10 -0.84 7.18 -7.74
C VAL A 10 -0.78 7.61 -6.26
N ALA A 11 -0.40 8.86 -5.96
CA ALA A 11 -0.42 9.37 -4.59
C ALA A 11 -1.84 9.45 -3.98
N GLY A 12 -2.89 9.33 -4.80
CA GLY A 12 -4.27 9.27 -4.35
C GLY A 12 -4.60 8.06 -3.47
N VAL A 13 -3.81 6.98 -3.51
CA VAL A 13 -4.02 5.79 -2.67
C VAL A 13 -3.39 5.90 -1.28
N ILE A 14 -2.52 6.90 -1.06
CA ILE A 14 -1.77 7.08 0.19
C ILE A 14 -2.70 7.20 1.41
N PRO A 15 -3.80 7.99 1.39
CA PRO A 15 -4.68 8.09 2.56
C PRO A 15 -5.23 6.73 3.00
N PHE A 16 -5.62 5.88 2.05
CA PHE A 16 -6.12 4.54 2.35
C PHE A 16 -5.03 3.67 3.00
N LEU A 17 -3.82 3.71 2.44
CA LEU A 17 -2.66 2.98 2.97
C LEU A 17 -2.32 3.41 4.40
N ILE A 18 -2.23 4.73 4.65
CA ILE A 18 -1.87 5.27 5.97
C ILE A 18 -2.95 5.01 7.02
N ILE A 19 -4.23 5.07 6.64
CA ILE A 19 -5.32 4.68 7.53
C ILE A 19 -5.20 3.20 7.91
N GLY A 20 -4.85 2.33 6.96
CA GLY A 20 -4.63 0.90 7.22
C GLY A 20 -3.52 0.66 8.27
N ILE A 21 -2.36 1.29 8.07
CA ILE A 21 -1.21 1.19 9.00
C ILE A 21 -1.59 1.75 10.38
N GLY A 22 -2.15 2.96 10.44
CA GLY A 22 -2.48 3.61 11.71
C GLY A 22 -3.57 2.88 12.50
N ILE A 23 -4.55 2.26 11.83
CA ILE A 23 -5.58 1.46 12.49
C ILE A 23 -4.99 0.17 13.08
N ASP A 24 -4.07 -0.51 12.37
CA ASP A 24 -3.40 -1.71 12.89
C ASP A 24 -2.64 -1.41 14.18
N ASP A 25 -1.84 -0.33 14.17
CA ASP A 25 -1.10 0.13 15.35
C ASP A 25 -2.04 0.50 16.51
N MET A 26 -3.17 1.16 16.22
CA MET A 26 -4.17 1.50 17.23
C MET A 26 -4.76 0.24 17.88
N PHE A 27 -5.09 -0.78 17.08
CA PHE A 27 -5.63 -2.03 17.61
C PHE A 27 -4.60 -2.78 18.48
N ILE A 28 -3.32 -2.77 18.11
CA ILE A 28 -2.25 -3.38 18.91
C ILE A 28 -2.14 -2.69 20.28
N LEU A 29 -2.13 -1.35 20.34
CA LEU A 29 -2.09 -0.62 21.61
C LEU A 29 -3.34 -0.88 22.46
N LEU A 30 -4.54 -0.83 21.86
CA LEU A 30 -5.79 -1.07 22.59
C LEU A 30 -5.89 -2.52 23.10
N SER A 31 -5.43 -3.51 22.32
CA SER A 31 -5.36 -4.91 22.75
C SER A 31 -4.34 -5.09 23.89
N GLY A 32 -3.20 -4.40 23.80
CA GLY A 32 -2.21 -4.33 24.88
C GLY A 32 -2.83 -3.75 26.16
N MET A 33 -3.62 -2.68 26.02
CA MET A 33 -4.32 -2.00 27.12
C MET A 33 -5.40 -2.87 27.76
N ALA A 34 -6.19 -3.58 26.96
CA ALA A 34 -7.19 -4.53 27.43
C ALA A 34 -6.56 -5.69 28.22
N GLY A 35 -5.29 -6.02 27.95
CA GLY A 35 -4.52 -7.00 28.70
C GLY A 35 -3.81 -6.46 29.95
N ALA A 36 -3.88 -5.16 30.25
CA ALA A 36 -3.18 -4.56 31.38
C ALA A 36 -3.86 -4.88 32.73
N PRO A 37 -3.11 -4.91 33.86
CA PRO A 37 -3.65 -5.22 35.18
C PRO A 37 -4.81 -4.27 35.56
N PRO A 38 -5.89 -4.75 36.19
CA PRO A 38 -7.08 -3.93 36.42
C PRO A 38 -6.80 -2.66 37.24
N LEU A 39 -7.57 -1.59 37.00
CA LEU A 39 -7.44 -0.28 37.66
C LEU A 39 -7.51 -0.31 39.20
N TYR A 40 -7.99 -1.39 39.83
CA TYR A 40 -8.00 -1.52 41.28
C TYR A 40 -6.68 -2.05 41.88
N LYS A 41 -5.75 -2.53 41.03
CA LYS A 41 -4.43 -3.08 41.44
C LYS A 41 -3.25 -2.25 40.96
N SER A 42 -3.46 -1.28 40.07
CA SER A 42 -2.40 -0.54 39.39
C SER A 42 -2.86 0.84 39.00
N THR A 43 -1.94 1.80 38.98
CA THR A 43 -2.23 3.17 38.54
C THR A 43 -2.35 3.27 37.02
N VAL A 44 -2.82 4.41 36.51
CA VAL A 44 -2.92 4.66 35.06
C VAL A 44 -1.54 4.62 34.41
N GLU A 45 -0.52 5.15 35.09
CA GLU A 45 0.87 5.18 34.61
C GLU A 45 1.43 3.77 34.44
N GLU A 46 1.22 2.88 35.42
CA GLU A 46 1.66 1.48 35.35
C GLU A 46 0.96 0.71 34.21
N ARG A 47 -0.33 0.98 34.01
CA ARG A 47 -1.11 0.40 32.91
C ARG A 47 -0.58 0.88 31.56
N MET A 48 -0.32 2.17 31.41
CA MET A 48 0.27 2.74 30.19
C MET A 48 1.66 2.15 29.92
N ALA A 49 2.50 2.03 30.94
CA ALA A 49 3.81 1.41 30.84
C ALA A 49 3.72 -0.06 30.40
N PHE A 50 2.75 -0.82 30.93
CA PHE A 50 2.50 -2.20 30.51
C PHE A 50 2.10 -2.29 29.03
N MET A 51 1.19 -1.43 28.59
CA MET A 51 0.72 -1.41 27.19
C MET A 51 1.85 -1.01 26.22
N LEU A 52 2.64 0.01 26.54
CA LEU A 52 3.79 0.41 25.73
C LEU A 52 4.87 -0.68 25.71
N LYS A 53 5.12 -1.36 26.83
CA LYS A 53 6.06 -2.49 26.88
C LYS A 53 5.61 -3.66 26.00
N LYS A 54 4.31 -3.91 25.90
CA LYS A 54 3.76 -5.05 25.18
C LYS A 54 3.52 -4.79 23.69
N GLY A 55 3.00 -3.61 23.35
CA GLY A 55 2.63 -3.24 21.98
C GLY A 55 3.48 -2.13 21.37
N GLY A 56 3.97 -1.19 22.19
CA GLY A 56 4.72 -0.03 21.70
C GLY A 56 6.02 -0.40 20.98
N VAL A 57 6.78 -1.37 21.50
CA VAL A 57 8.02 -1.85 20.84
C VAL A 57 7.72 -2.45 19.47
N ALA A 58 6.64 -3.23 19.34
CA ALA A 58 6.25 -3.82 18.06
C ALA A 58 5.90 -2.74 17.04
N ILE A 59 5.16 -1.70 17.45
CA ILE A 59 4.77 -0.57 16.60
C ILE A 59 5.97 0.26 16.16
N THR A 60 6.93 0.51 17.06
CA THR A 60 8.18 1.19 16.67
C THR A 60 8.93 0.38 15.62
N ILE A 61 9.01 -0.94 15.77
CA ILE A 61 9.68 -1.79 14.79
C ILE A 61 8.95 -1.72 13.45
N THR A 62 7.63 -1.93 13.40
CA THR A 62 6.85 -1.91 12.16
C THR A 62 6.94 -0.54 11.46
N SER A 63 6.74 0.56 12.19
CA SER A 63 6.85 1.92 11.64
C SER A 63 8.24 2.23 11.06
N VAL A 64 9.31 1.80 11.75
CA VAL A 64 10.68 1.99 11.26
C VAL A 64 10.94 1.13 10.03
N THR A 65 10.51 -0.14 10.03
CA THR A 65 10.68 -1.01 8.86
C THR A 65 9.90 -0.50 7.65
N ASP A 66 8.68 0.01 7.85
CA ASP A 66 7.87 0.59 6.77
C ASP A 66 8.54 1.84 6.20
N MET A 67 9.03 2.74 7.08
CA MET A 67 9.78 3.92 6.65
C MET A 67 11.02 3.53 5.83
N ILE A 68 11.80 2.54 6.27
CA ILE A 68 12.98 2.04 5.54
C ILE A 68 12.55 1.45 4.19
N ALA A 69 11.49 0.63 4.15
CA ALA A 69 10.98 0.03 2.93
C ALA A 69 10.56 1.10 1.90
N PHE A 70 9.87 2.16 2.33
CA PHE A 70 9.50 3.26 1.45
C PHE A 70 10.70 4.12 1.04
N ILE A 71 11.68 4.34 1.91
CA ILE A 71 12.93 5.04 1.55
C ILE A 71 13.70 4.26 0.48
N ILE A 72 13.80 2.93 0.61
CA ILE A 72 14.40 2.07 -0.41
C ILE A 72 13.56 2.14 -1.70
N GLY A 73 12.23 2.12 -1.60
CA GLY A 73 11.32 2.29 -2.74
C GLY A 73 11.50 3.61 -3.49
N ALA A 74 11.96 4.67 -2.82
CA ALA A 74 12.27 5.96 -3.46
C ALA A 74 13.48 5.89 -4.41
N SER A 75 14.27 4.81 -4.40
CA SER A 75 15.34 4.55 -5.38
C SER A 75 14.84 3.96 -6.71
N ALA A 76 13.54 3.72 -6.86
CA ALA A 76 12.96 3.20 -8.09
C ALA A 76 13.20 4.11 -9.30
N VAL A 77 13.40 3.50 -10.47
CA VAL A 77 13.62 4.20 -11.75
C VAL A 77 12.38 4.98 -12.19
N PHE A 78 11.18 4.48 -11.87
CA PHE A 78 9.92 5.13 -12.22
C PHE A 78 9.61 6.33 -11.31
N VAL A 79 9.56 7.52 -11.90
CA VAL A 79 9.32 8.80 -11.18
C VAL A 79 8.02 8.76 -10.35
N SER A 80 6.95 8.19 -10.89
CA SER A 80 5.67 8.05 -10.19
C SER A 80 5.78 7.23 -8.90
N ILE A 81 6.56 6.15 -8.93
CA ILE A 81 6.78 5.28 -7.76
C ILE A 81 7.69 6.00 -6.76
N LYS A 82 8.75 6.66 -7.22
CA LYS A 82 9.65 7.44 -6.38
C LYS A 82 8.90 8.52 -5.58
N ILE A 83 8.05 9.30 -6.25
CA ILE A 83 7.24 10.35 -5.61
C ILE A 83 6.26 9.73 -4.60
N PHE A 84 5.57 8.64 -4.97
CA PHE A 84 4.68 7.90 -4.08
C PHE A 84 5.39 7.42 -2.80
N CYS A 85 6.57 6.81 -2.95
CA CYS A 85 7.37 6.32 -1.85
C CYS A 85 7.87 7.44 -0.92
N ILE A 86 8.30 8.58 -1.47
CA ILE A 86 8.71 9.74 -0.65
C ILE A 86 7.53 10.27 0.18
N TYR A 87 6.36 10.47 -0.44
CA TYR A 87 5.17 10.93 0.28
C TYR A 87 4.74 9.93 1.36
N THR A 88 4.78 8.64 1.05
CA THR A 88 4.36 7.59 1.98
C THR A 88 5.34 7.48 3.15
N ALA A 89 6.65 7.58 2.94
CA ALA A 89 7.65 7.58 4.01
C ALA A 89 7.42 8.73 5.01
N VAL A 90 7.18 9.94 4.50
CA VAL A 90 6.86 11.11 5.34
C VAL A 90 5.53 10.91 6.07
N ALA A 91 4.52 10.39 5.38
CA ALA A 91 3.21 10.14 5.99
C ALA A 91 3.25 9.07 7.09
N VAL A 92 3.99 7.98 6.89
CA VAL A 92 4.22 6.93 7.92
C VAL A 92 4.97 7.52 9.12
N PHE A 93 5.99 8.35 8.88
CA PHE A 93 6.69 9.03 9.97
C PHE A 93 5.75 9.91 10.81
N PHE A 94 4.91 10.74 10.17
CA PHE A 94 3.91 11.52 10.89
C PHE A 94 2.83 10.64 11.55
N CYS A 95 2.45 9.53 10.93
CA CYS A 95 1.52 8.56 11.52
C CYS A 95 2.08 8.01 12.83
N TYR A 96 3.36 7.62 12.85
CA TYR A 96 4.05 7.16 14.06
C TYR A 96 4.13 8.25 15.14
N LEU A 97 4.46 9.49 14.77
CA LEU A 97 4.45 10.61 15.73
C LEU A 97 3.05 10.86 16.30
N ASN A 98 2.01 10.83 15.47
CA ASN A 98 0.64 10.99 15.92
C ASN A 98 0.21 9.85 16.86
N GLN A 99 0.67 8.62 16.61
CA GLN A 99 0.42 7.49 17.49
C GLN A 99 1.04 7.71 18.88
N LEU A 100 2.28 8.19 18.93
CA LEU A 100 3.00 8.43 20.19
C LEU A 100 2.49 9.67 20.94
N PHE A 101 2.24 10.78 20.25
CA PHE A 101 1.97 12.07 20.88
C PHE A 101 0.49 12.43 20.97
N ILE A 102 -0.38 11.81 20.16
CA ILE A 102 -1.82 12.07 20.19
C ILE A 102 -2.55 10.87 20.75
N LEU A 103 -2.34 9.67 20.18
CA LEU A 103 -3.11 8.50 20.59
C LEU A 103 -2.73 8.01 21.99
N CYS A 104 -1.43 7.85 22.30
CA CYS A 104 -1.03 7.38 23.64
C CYS A 104 -1.55 8.30 24.76
N PRO A 105 -1.44 9.64 24.69
CA PRO A 105 -2.09 10.52 25.66
C PRO A 105 -3.61 10.44 25.66
N ALA A 106 -4.26 10.29 24.50
CA ALA A 106 -5.71 10.10 24.43
C ALA A 106 -6.16 8.81 25.15
N ILE A 107 -5.39 7.72 25.01
CA ILE A 107 -5.62 6.47 25.76
C ILE A 107 -5.44 6.72 27.27
N ALA A 108 -4.39 7.43 27.68
CA ALA A 108 -4.16 7.76 29.09
C ALA A 108 -5.33 8.58 29.68
N ILE A 109 -5.81 9.61 28.96
CA ILE A 109 -6.98 10.40 29.36
C ILE A 109 -8.23 9.52 29.46
N ASN A 110 -8.41 8.58 28.53
CA ASN A 110 -9.52 7.64 28.55
C ASN A 110 -9.43 6.67 29.75
N GLU A 111 -8.24 6.26 30.15
CA GLU A 111 -8.01 5.46 31.36
C GLU A 111 -8.30 6.27 32.63
N CYS A 112 -7.85 7.52 32.72
CA CYS A 112 -8.22 8.44 33.82
C CYS A 112 -9.75 8.63 33.91
N ARG A 113 -10.43 8.76 32.77
CA ARG A 113 -11.91 8.82 32.73
C ARG A 113 -12.54 7.53 33.27
N THR A 114 -11.97 6.38 32.92
CA THR A 114 -12.45 5.05 33.33
C THR A 114 -12.20 4.79 34.81
N GLU A 115 -11.08 5.25 35.36
CA GLU A 115 -10.76 5.24 36.79
C GLU A 115 -11.79 6.04 37.59
N GLN A 116 -12.15 7.24 37.12
CA GLN A 116 -13.16 8.10 37.73
C GLN A 116 -14.61 7.60 37.51
N LYS A 117 -14.78 6.44 36.85
CA LYS A 117 -16.07 5.81 36.52
C LYS A 117 -17.00 6.75 35.75
N ARG A 118 -16.47 7.63 34.89
CA ARG A 118 -17.27 8.56 34.08
C ARG A 118 -17.75 7.89 32.79
N HIS A 119 -18.94 8.26 32.31
CA HIS A 119 -19.51 7.75 31.07
C HIS A 119 -18.67 8.17 29.84
N PHE A 120 -18.58 7.30 28.82
CA PHE A 120 -17.77 7.56 27.62
C PHE A 120 -18.28 8.75 26.81
N CYS A 121 -19.59 8.85 26.59
CA CYS A 121 -20.17 9.89 25.72
C CYS A 121 -20.33 11.26 26.43
N CYS A 122 -20.69 11.28 27.71
CA CYS A 122 -21.08 12.53 28.38
C CYS A 122 -20.02 13.07 29.34
N CYS A 123 -18.96 12.30 29.67
CA CYS A 123 -17.83 12.65 30.55
C CYS A 123 -18.13 13.22 31.95
N THR A 124 -19.38 13.52 32.28
CA THR A 124 -19.84 14.18 33.52
C THR A 124 -20.55 13.21 34.45
N GLN A 125 -21.27 12.25 33.91
CA GLN A 125 -22.06 11.31 34.69
C GLN A 125 -21.24 10.11 35.15
N ARG A 126 -21.25 9.82 36.46
CA ARG A 126 -20.65 8.61 37.02
C ARG A 126 -21.52 7.38 36.73
N VAL A 127 -20.91 6.40 36.08
CA VAL A 127 -21.48 5.08 35.77
C VAL A 127 -21.62 4.29 37.07
N LYS A 128 -22.82 3.73 37.28
CA LYS A 128 -23.12 2.84 38.39
C LYS A 128 -23.53 1.46 37.87
N SER A 129 -23.47 0.46 38.74
CA SER A 129 -23.91 -0.90 38.42
C SER A 129 -25.36 -0.96 37.93
N LYS A 130 -25.65 -1.91 37.02
CA LYS A 130 -26.99 -2.21 36.52
C LYS A 130 -27.99 -2.46 37.66
N GLU A 131 -27.55 -3.06 38.76
CA GLU A 131 -28.41 -3.37 39.91
C GLU A 131 -28.87 -2.11 40.66
N ILE A 132 -27.98 -1.13 40.80
CA ILE A 132 -28.28 0.14 41.47
C ILE A 132 -29.31 0.94 40.66
N TYR A 133 -29.23 0.91 39.33
CA TYR A 133 -30.22 1.60 38.48
C TYR A 133 -31.56 0.85 38.37
N LYS A 134 -31.55 -0.50 38.40
CA LYS A 134 -32.79 -1.29 38.52
C LYS A 134 -33.52 -0.98 39.83
N ARG A 135 -32.81 -0.88 40.95
CA ARG A 135 -33.38 -0.51 42.26
C ARG A 135 -34.00 0.89 42.27
N LYS A 136 -33.52 1.80 41.41
CA LYS A 136 -34.05 3.17 41.23
C LYS A 136 -35.15 3.27 40.17
N SER A 137 -35.68 2.14 39.67
CA SER A 137 -36.77 2.06 38.68
C SER A 137 -36.53 2.96 37.44
N LYS A 138 -35.29 2.99 36.91
CA LYS A 138 -34.97 3.73 35.68
C LYS A 138 -35.35 2.93 34.43
N SER A 139 -35.63 3.63 33.32
CA SER A 139 -35.98 3.01 32.03
C SER A 139 -34.91 2.01 31.56
N ARG A 140 -35.36 0.94 30.91
CA ARG A 140 -34.51 -0.17 30.41
C ARG A 140 -33.44 0.33 29.43
N CYS A 141 -33.78 1.30 28.58
CA CYS A 141 -32.85 1.95 27.65
C CYS A 141 -31.75 2.73 28.41
N PHE A 142 -32.14 3.49 29.44
CA PHE A 142 -31.19 4.23 30.27
C PHE A 142 -30.21 3.31 31.02
N ILE A 143 -30.68 2.16 31.51
CA ILE A 143 -29.83 1.16 32.16
C ILE A 143 -28.83 0.57 31.16
N GLN A 144 -29.25 0.29 29.93
CA GLN A 144 -28.35 -0.29 28.92
C GLN A 144 -27.26 0.71 28.49
N CYS A 145 -27.59 1.99 28.37
CA CYS A 145 -26.64 3.03 27.97
C CYS A 145 -25.73 3.48 29.11
N PHE A 146 -26.26 3.72 30.32
CA PHE A 146 -25.52 4.39 31.40
C PHE A 146 -25.02 3.48 32.51
N ALA A 147 -25.38 2.19 32.51
CA ALA A 147 -24.89 1.25 33.50
C ALA A 147 -23.74 0.40 32.97
N GLY A 148 -22.71 0.26 33.80
CA GLY A 148 -21.49 -0.45 33.45
C GLY A 148 -20.65 -0.73 34.69
N HIS A 149 -19.62 -1.55 34.52
CA HIS A 149 -18.64 -1.85 35.55
C HIS A 149 -17.25 -1.65 34.95
N GLN A 150 -16.28 -1.34 35.80
CA GLN A 150 -14.88 -1.35 35.37
C GLN A 150 -14.49 -2.79 35.00
N PRO A 151 -13.83 -2.99 33.84
CA PRO A 151 -13.40 -4.33 33.43
C PRO A 151 -12.41 -4.89 34.45
N LYS A 152 -12.62 -6.15 34.85
CA LYS A 152 -11.77 -6.85 35.83
C LYS A 152 -10.82 -7.84 35.16
N SER A 153 -11.19 -8.34 33.99
CA SER A 153 -10.38 -9.25 33.17
C SER A 153 -10.40 -8.81 31.72
N ARG A 154 -9.41 -9.25 30.94
CA ARG A 154 -9.38 -9.06 29.47
C ARG A 154 -10.65 -9.60 28.82
N GLU A 155 -11.18 -10.71 29.35
CA GLU A 155 -12.40 -11.36 28.87
C GLU A 155 -13.65 -10.46 28.94
N ASP A 156 -13.66 -9.44 29.81
CA ASP A 156 -14.77 -8.48 29.92
C ASP A 156 -14.76 -7.44 28.79
N VAL A 157 -13.61 -7.28 28.11
CA VAL A 157 -13.38 -6.32 27.03
C VAL A 157 -13.37 -7.01 25.65
N GLU A 158 -13.20 -8.34 25.63
CA GLU A 158 -13.17 -9.11 24.38
C GLU A 158 -14.53 -9.03 23.66
N SER A 159 -14.49 -8.55 22.42
CA SER A 159 -15.67 -8.55 21.56
C SER A 159 -16.00 -9.98 21.10
N PRO A 160 -17.28 -10.29 20.78
CA PRO A 160 -17.66 -11.60 20.22
C PRO A 160 -16.84 -11.96 18.97
N LEU A 161 -16.50 -10.94 18.16
CA LEU A 161 -15.65 -11.03 16.97
C LEU A 161 -14.21 -11.46 17.27
N GLU A 162 -13.67 -11.26 18.47
CA GLU A 162 -12.36 -11.78 18.88
C GLU A 162 -12.48 -13.20 19.44
N LYS A 163 -13.57 -13.46 20.19
CA LYS A 163 -13.78 -14.71 20.93
C LYS A 163 -14.02 -15.92 20.03
N TYR A 164 -14.85 -15.80 19.00
CA TYR A 164 -15.18 -16.92 18.11
C TYR A 164 -13.97 -17.36 17.25
N PRO A 165 -13.26 -16.47 16.55
CA PRO A 165 -12.09 -16.87 15.76
C PRO A 165 -10.99 -17.46 16.63
N LYS A 166 -10.71 -16.87 17.80
CA LYS A 166 -9.72 -17.38 18.76
C LYS A 166 -10.06 -18.81 19.20
N ARG A 167 -11.34 -19.11 19.45
CA ARG A 167 -11.81 -20.47 19.79
C ARG A 167 -11.67 -21.44 18.61
N LEU A 168 -12.02 -21.00 17.39
CA LEU A 168 -11.89 -21.83 16.19
C LEU A 168 -10.41 -22.16 15.88
N ILE A 169 -9.54 -21.15 15.86
CA ILE A 169 -8.11 -21.29 15.59
C ILE A 169 -7.45 -22.18 16.65
N SER A 170 -7.76 -21.95 17.94
CA SER A 170 -7.22 -22.79 19.02
C SER A 170 -7.69 -24.25 18.93
N LEU A 171 -8.91 -24.52 18.46
CA LEU A 171 -9.38 -25.90 18.20
C LEU A 171 -8.57 -26.53 17.05
N ILE A 172 -8.40 -25.83 15.93
CA ILE A 172 -7.67 -26.35 14.76
C ILE A 172 -6.19 -26.63 15.12
N LEU A 173 -5.52 -25.69 15.80
CA LEU A 173 -4.10 -25.83 16.14
C LEU A 173 -3.84 -26.81 17.30
N ARG A 174 -4.85 -27.14 18.11
CA ARG A 174 -4.69 -28.11 19.22
C ARG A 174 -4.50 -29.54 18.71
N TYR A 175 -5.19 -29.91 17.63
CA TYR A 175 -5.10 -31.25 17.07
C TYR A 175 -3.94 -31.37 16.07
N LYS A 176 -3.09 -32.39 16.23
CA LYS A 176 -2.01 -32.72 15.28
C LYS A 176 -2.47 -32.79 13.81
N PRO A 177 -3.61 -33.42 13.45
CA PRO A 177 -4.08 -33.42 12.06
C PRO A 177 -4.43 -32.00 11.57
N GLY A 178 -4.97 -31.12 12.42
CA GLY A 178 -5.25 -29.74 12.06
C GLY A 178 -3.98 -28.96 11.69
N LYS A 179 -2.89 -29.17 12.42
CA LYS A 179 -1.58 -28.59 12.05
C LYS A 179 -1.06 -29.10 10.71
N LEU A 180 -1.20 -30.40 10.45
CA LEU A 180 -0.78 -31.01 9.18
C LEU A 180 -1.59 -30.43 8.00
N ILE A 181 -2.91 -30.32 8.16
CA ILE A 181 -3.79 -29.73 7.15
C ILE A 181 -3.38 -28.29 6.85
N VAL A 182 -3.17 -27.47 7.88
CA VAL A 182 -2.72 -26.08 7.70
C VAL A 182 -1.39 -26.04 6.94
N ALA A 183 -0.41 -26.87 7.32
CA ALA A 183 0.88 -26.93 6.63
C ALA A 183 0.75 -27.32 5.15
N VAL A 184 -0.07 -28.33 4.84
CA VAL A 184 -0.34 -28.77 3.46
C VAL A 184 -1.01 -27.68 2.64
N VAL A 185 -2.00 -26.97 3.21
CA VAL A 185 -2.68 -25.86 2.52
C VAL A 185 -1.71 -24.70 2.23
N PHE A 186 -0.86 -24.33 3.20
CA PHE A 186 0.15 -23.29 2.97
C PHE A 186 1.19 -23.71 1.92
N LEU A 187 1.59 -24.98 1.90
CA LEU A 187 2.52 -25.50 0.91
C LEU A 187 1.90 -25.50 -0.50
N ALA A 188 0.64 -25.94 -0.61
CA ALA A 188 -0.11 -25.87 -1.87
C ALA A 188 -0.28 -24.42 -2.35
N TYR A 189 -0.57 -23.49 -1.43
CA TYR A 189 -0.65 -22.06 -1.73
C TYR A 189 0.67 -21.54 -2.29
N ILE A 190 1.81 -21.82 -1.64
CA ILE A 190 3.14 -21.40 -2.10
C ILE A 190 3.43 -21.95 -3.50
N VAL A 191 3.19 -23.24 -3.75
CA VAL A 191 3.41 -23.85 -5.07
C VAL A 191 2.55 -23.17 -6.13
N SER A 192 1.27 -22.89 -5.82
CA SER A 192 0.37 -22.20 -6.74
C SER A 192 0.79 -20.74 -7.00
N SER A 193 1.27 -20.02 -5.99
CA SER A 193 1.75 -18.65 -6.13
C SER A 193 3.03 -18.57 -6.96
N ILE A 194 3.97 -19.51 -6.77
CA ILE A 194 5.19 -19.60 -7.59
C ILE A 194 4.81 -19.88 -9.05
N TYR A 195 3.93 -20.86 -9.29
CA TYR A 195 3.44 -21.15 -10.63
C TYR A 195 2.75 -19.95 -11.28
N GLY A 196 1.93 -19.21 -10.52
CA GLY A 196 1.28 -17.98 -10.98
C GLY A 196 2.28 -16.87 -11.30
N ALA A 197 3.31 -16.69 -10.47
CA ALA A 197 4.35 -15.69 -10.69
C ALA A 197 5.18 -15.96 -11.94
N LEU A 198 5.50 -17.23 -12.23
CA LEU A 198 6.25 -17.62 -13.43
C LEU A 198 5.47 -17.43 -14.73
N ASN A 199 4.14 -17.51 -14.68
CA ASN A 199 3.26 -17.36 -15.83
C ASN A 199 2.63 -15.96 -15.97
N LEU A 200 3.07 -14.99 -15.15
CA LEU A 200 2.54 -13.64 -15.19
C LEU A 200 3.02 -12.94 -16.46
N LYS A 201 2.09 -12.62 -17.36
CA LYS A 201 2.39 -11.84 -18.57
C LYS A 201 2.82 -10.43 -18.16
N GLN A 202 3.98 -10.01 -18.64
CA GLN A 202 4.50 -8.65 -18.43
C GLN A 202 3.97 -7.74 -19.53
N GLY A 203 3.32 -6.65 -19.16
CA GLY A 203 2.81 -5.65 -20.11
C GLY A 203 1.76 -4.77 -19.45
N LEU A 204 1.67 -3.53 -19.92
CA LEU A 204 0.59 -2.63 -19.56
C LEU A 204 -0.21 -2.32 -20.82
N ASP A 205 -1.41 -2.86 -20.90
CA ASP A 205 -2.34 -2.51 -21.95
C ASP A 205 -2.89 -1.10 -21.69
N VAL A 206 -2.51 -0.14 -22.52
CA VAL A 206 -2.84 1.29 -22.33
C VAL A 206 -4.35 1.52 -22.31
N HIS A 207 -5.13 0.73 -23.05
CA HIS A 207 -6.59 0.83 -23.04
C HIS A 207 -7.20 0.44 -21.68
N ASN A 208 -6.52 -0.34 -20.82
CA ASN A 208 -7.01 -0.67 -19.47
C ASN A 208 -6.85 0.47 -18.46
N LEU A 209 -6.15 1.56 -18.82
CA LEU A 209 -6.02 2.75 -17.97
C LEU A 209 -7.26 3.64 -18.00
N VAL A 210 -8.15 3.45 -18.99
CA VAL A 210 -9.38 4.21 -19.15
C VAL A 210 -10.60 3.35 -18.81
N SER A 211 -11.72 4.00 -18.49
CA SER A 211 -12.98 3.29 -18.27
C SER A 211 -13.42 2.57 -19.54
N LYS A 212 -14.03 1.39 -19.38
CA LYS A 212 -14.55 0.56 -20.49
C LYS A 212 -15.64 1.27 -21.31
N ASP A 213 -16.35 2.22 -20.69
CA ASP A 213 -17.40 3.02 -21.35
C ASP A 213 -16.82 4.19 -22.17
N SER A 214 -15.51 4.45 -22.07
CA SER A 214 -14.90 5.56 -22.79
C SER A 214 -14.69 5.22 -24.28
N TYR A 215 -14.83 6.23 -25.14
CA TYR A 215 -14.56 6.07 -26.57
C TYR A 215 -13.13 5.55 -26.84
N TYR A 216 -12.17 5.94 -25.99
CA TYR A 216 -10.77 5.56 -26.11
C TYR A 216 -10.55 4.07 -25.86
N TYR A 217 -11.31 3.46 -24.95
CA TYR A 217 -11.27 2.01 -24.74
C TYR A 217 -11.68 1.27 -26.01
N THR A 218 -12.82 1.63 -26.58
CA THR A 218 -13.34 1.02 -27.82
C THR A 218 -12.36 1.23 -28.98
N TYR A 219 -11.83 2.44 -29.14
CA TYR A 219 -10.83 2.74 -30.15
C TYR A 219 -9.57 1.89 -29.97
N GLY A 220 -9.00 1.82 -28.76
CA GLY A 220 -7.77 1.07 -28.50
C GLY A 220 -7.93 -0.45 -28.71
N VAL A 221 -9.10 -1.00 -28.39
CA VAL A 221 -9.43 -2.40 -28.71
C VAL A 221 -9.52 -2.60 -30.22
N TRP A 222 -10.17 -1.70 -30.96
CA TRP A 222 -10.26 -1.79 -32.42
C TRP A 222 -8.91 -1.64 -33.11
N ASP A 223 -8.10 -0.71 -32.65
CA ASP A 223 -6.73 -0.50 -33.13
C ASP A 223 -5.92 -1.78 -32.94
N THR A 224 -5.80 -2.29 -31.71
CA THR A 224 -5.05 -3.53 -31.44
C THR A 224 -5.59 -4.78 -32.14
N THR A 225 -6.91 -4.88 -32.37
CA THR A 225 -7.53 -6.07 -32.97
C THR A 225 -7.50 -6.06 -34.50
N TYR A 226 -7.71 -4.89 -35.12
CA TYR A 226 -7.90 -4.77 -36.57
C TYR A 226 -6.80 -3.99 -37.27
N PHE A 227 -6.13 -3.07 -36.58
CA PHE A 227 -5.10 -2.19 -37.11
C PHE A 227 -3.80 -2.41 -36.34
N THR A 228 -3.07 -3.47 -36.68
CA THR A 228 -1.70 -3.68 -36.19
C THR A 228 -0.81 -2.57 -36.75
N SER A 229 -0.81 -1.41 -36.09
CA SER A 229 0.00 -0.27 -36.47
C SER A 229 1.44 -0.57 -36.07
N ASP A 230 2.25 -1.03 -37.02
CA ASP A 230 3.67 -1.24 -36.80
C ASP A 230 4.33 0.11 -36.49
N PRO A 231 4.91 0.30 -35.29
CA PRO A 231 5.50 1.57 -34.92
C PRO A 231 6.69 1.86 -35.83
N MET A 232 6.71 3.04 -36.44
CA MET A 232 7.84 3.46 -37.28
C MET A 232 9.10 3.63 -36.43
N VAL A 233 10.11 2.79 -36.67
CA VAL A 233 11.42 2.91 -36.03
C VAL A 233 12.24 3.96 -36.75
N THR A 234 12.60 5.05 -36.05
CA THR A 234 13.46 6.10 -36.60
C THR A 234 14.86 5.98 -36.01
N VAL A 235 15.86 5.80 -36.87
CA VAL A 235 17.26 5.74 -36.44
C VAL A 235 17.92 7.11 -36.61
N CYS A 236 18.27 7.74 -35.49
CA CYS A 236 18.87 9.07 -35.47
C CYS A 236 20.37 8.98 -35.19
N ILE A 237 21.17 9.64 -36.02
CA ILE A 237 22.60 9.83 -35.79
C ILE A 237 22.76 11.10 -34.94
N THR A 238 23.22 10.95 -33.70
CA THR A 238 23.27 12.06 -32.73
C THR A 238 24.47 12.98 -32.91
N ASN A 239 25.57 12.48 -33.48
CA ASN A 239 26.81 13.23 -33.64
C ASN A 239 26.89 13.94 -34.99
N THR A 240 27.58 15.08 -35.02
CA THR A 240 27.89 15.80 -36.27
C THR A 240 29.03 15.10 -37.00
N HIS A 241 28.72 14.56 -38.19
CA HIS A 241 29.71 13.93 -39.06
C HIS A 241 29.84 14.70 -40.38
N GLN A 242 31.00 14.54 -41.01
CA GLN A 242 31.21 15.00 -42.38
C GLN A 242 30.50 14.07 -43.35
N TYR A 243 29.22 14.33 -43.63
CA TYR A 243 28.37 13.52 -44.51
C TYR A 243 28.84 13.50 -45.98
N HIS A 244 29.73 14.42 -46.37
CA HIS A 244 30.36 14.41 -47.69
C HIS A 244 31.39 13.27 -47.86
N THR A 245 31.96 12.76 -46.76
CA THR A 245 33.04 11.76 -46.83
C THR A 245 32.48 10.37 -47.18
N PRO A 246 33.06 9.65 -48.16
CA PRO A 246 32.54 8.34 -48.59
C PRO A 246 32.57 7.28 -47.48
N GLN A 247 33.51 7.40 -46.54
CA GLN A 247 33.61 6.51 -45.38
C GLN A 247 32.36 6.59 -44.49
N VAL A 248 31.92 7.81 -44.17
CA VAL A 248 30.71 8.05 -43.35
C VAL A 248 29.46 7.59 -44.09
N GLN A 249 29.38 7.84 -45.40
CA GLN A 249 28.26 7.38 -46.23
C GLN A 249 28.15 5.85 -46.27
N ASN A 250 29.29 5.15 -46.36
CA ASN A 250 29.33 3.69 -46.31
C ASN A 250 28.94 3.14 -44.93
N GLN A 251 29.35 3.80 -43.85
CA GLN A 251 28.94 3.45 -42.47
C GLN A 251 27.43 3.61 -42.27
N ILE A 252 26.83 4.69 -42.79
CA ILE A 252 25.37 4.90 -42.71
C ILE A 252 24.65 3.81 -43.51
N ARG A 253 25.16 3.47 -44.70
CA ARG A 253 24.60 2.40 -45.53
C ARG A 253 24.69 1.04 -44.84
N SER A 254 25.83 0.70 -44.23
CA SER A 254 25.99 -0.57 -43.52
C SER A 254 25.13 -0.65 -42.27
N LEU A 255 24.93 0.47 -41.57
CA LEU A 255 24.03 0.56 -40.43
C LEU A 255 22.59 0.25 -40.85
N ILE A 256 22.09 0.86 -41.93
CA ILE A 256 20.74 0.60 -42.44
C ILE A 256 20.58 -0.88 -42.84
N LEU A 257 21.57 -1.46 -43.53
CA LEU A 257 21.55 -2.88 -43.89
C LEU A 257 21.56 -3.80 -42.66
N THR A 258 22.23 -3.38 -41.58
CA THR A 258 22.23 -4.14 -40.32
C THR A 258 20.88 -4.08 -39.63
N VAL A 259 20.24 -2.90 -39.61
CA VAL A 259 18.90 -2.71 -39.03
C VAL A 259 17.87 -3.52 -39.81
N LYS A 260 17.92 -3.49 -41.14
CA LYS A 260 17.04 -4.27 -42.03
C LYS A 260 17.18 -5.80 -41.86
N LYS A 261 18.30 -6.27 -41.32
CA LYS A 261 18.52 -7.69 -41.08
C LYS A 261 17.76 -8.23 -39.87
N ASP A 262 17.21 -7.36 -39.01
CA ASP A 262 16.47 -7.80 -37.82
C ASP A 262 15.09 -8.35 -38.21
N ASP A 263 14.76 -9.55 -37.71
CA ASP A 263 13.50 -10.24 -38.02
C ASP A 263 12.24 -9.45 -37.56
N ASN A 264 12.40 -8.49 -36.65
CA ASN A 264 11.30 -7.66 -36.13
C ASN A 264 11.09 -6.35 -36.91
N ILE A 265 11.89 -6.10 -37.94
CA ILE A 265 11.82 -4.87 -38.73
C ILE A 265 11.28 -5.20 -40.10
N ASP A 266 10.20 -4.51 -40.48
CA ASP A 266 9.64 -4.64 -41.82
C ASP A 266 10.59 -4.03 -42.86
N ASP A 267 10.96 -4.84 -43.85
CA ASP A 267 11.90 -4.48 -44.90
C ASP A 267 11.27 -3.72 -46.07
N HIS A 268 9.93 -3.74 -46.16
CA HIS A 268 9.18 -3.20 -47.30
C HIS A 268 9.31 -1.68 -47.42
N PHE A 269 9.46 -0.96 -46.31
CA PHE A 269 9.46 0.51 -46.31
C PHE A 269 10.62 1.09 -45.49
N ALA A 270 11.54 1.79 -46.16
CA ALA A 270 12.61 2.52 -45.51
C ALA A 270 12.83 3.88 -46.20
N ILE A 271 12.76 4.96 -45.42
CA ILE A 271 13.09 6.31 -45.88
C ILE A 271 14.51 6.64 -45.41
N ASN A 272 15.40 6.95 -46.36
CA ASN A 272 16.73 7.46 -46.06
C ASN A 272 16.93 8.80 -46.76
N TRP A 273 16.96 9.89 -45.98
CA TRP A 273 17.15 11.24 -46.50
C TRP A 273 18.44 11.39 -47.31
N LEU A 274 19.52 10.69 -46.96
CA LEU A 274 20.81 10.80 -47.64
C LEU A 274 20.78 10.11 -49.01
N ALA A 275 20.05 8.98 -49.10
CA ALA A 275 19.83 8.30 -50.38
C ALA A 275 18.94 9.16 -51.30
N VAL A 276 17.82 9.66 -50.77
CA VAL A 276 16.91 10.55 -51.50
C VAL A 276 17.61 11.84 -51.94
N TYR A 277 18.47 12.42 -51.10
CA TYR A 277 19.26 13.59 -51.46
C TYR A 277 20.20 13.30 -52.63
N LYS A 278 20.89 12.15 -52.63
CA LYS A 278 21.76 11.74 -53.74
C LYS A 278 21.01 11.53 -55.06
N GLU A 279 19.76 11.11 -54.99
CA GLU A 279 18.89 10.93 -56.16
C GLU A 279 18.26 12.24 -56.64
N SER A 280 18.36 13.31 -55.85
CA SER A 280 17.77 14.60 -56.19
C SER A 280 18.61 15.39 -57.20
N ALA A 281 17.95 16.25 -57.98
CA ALA A 281 18.60 17.16 -58.93
C ALA A 281 19.57 18.16 -58.29
N PHE A 282 19.57 18.27 -56.96
CA PHE A 282 20.44 19.16 -56.20
C PHE A 282 21.77 18.50 -55.78
N TYR A 283 21.93 17.19 -56.01
CA TYR A 283 23.18 16.49 -55.72
C TYR A 283 24.19 16.74 -56.83
N ASN A 284 25.23 17.51 -56.52
CA ASN A 284 26.37 17.68 -57.41
C ASN A 284 27.49 16.69 -57.02
N SER A 285 27.87 15.81 -57.93
CA SER A 285 28.89 14.78 -57.71
C SER A 285 30.31 15.26 -58.00
N THR A 286 30.50 16.52 -58.39
CA THR A 286 31.81 17.14 -58.68
C THR A 286 32.48 17.68 -57.44
#